data_AF-A0A915JU46-F1
#
_entry.id   AF-A0A915JU46-F1
#
_cell.length_a   1.000
_cell.length_b   1.000
_cell.length_c   1.000
_cell.angle_alpha   90.00
_cell.angle_beta   90.00
_cell.angle_gamma   90.00
#
_symmetry.space_group_name_H-M   'P 1'
#
loop_
_entity.id
_entity.type
_entity.pdbx_description
1 polymer ?
#
loop_
_entity_poly.entity_id
_entity_poly.type
_entity_poly.pdbx_seq_one_letter_code
_entity_poly.pdbx_strand_id
1 'polypeptide(L)'
;MSIETDQHFTWEHSNKELNKPKNRYANVIAYDHSRVVLKSGDGRAPCSDYVNANFIDGYRKPKAYVATQGPLPETFGDFWLMIFEQNCPMIVMLTKLEERSRVKCDQYWPSPLTPARSPLVYGSVQVATKEILEFAHYTLRIFEISKIGSQETREVKQMQFTAWPDHGVPDYPTPFLMFLRRVKALTPVDAGPIIVHC
;
A
#
# COMPACT_ATOMS: atom_id res chain seq x y z
N MET A 1 10.21 11.84 27.22
CA MET A 1 9.37 10.64 27.34
C MET A 1 9.82 9.72 26.24
N SER A 2 10.62 8.69 26.55
CA SER A 2 10.95 7.66 25.56
C SER A 2 9.69 6.82 25.32
N ILE A 3 9.43 6.50 24.06
CA ILE A 3 8.38 5.56 23.70
C ILE A 3 9.08 4.21 23.65
N GLU A 4 8.92 3.41 24.69
CA GLU A 4 9.44 2.05 24.78
C GLU A 4 8.25 1.09 24.84
N THR A 5 8.30 0.04 24.02
CA THR A 5 7.27 -0.99 23.98
C THR A 5 7.53 -2.12 24.96
N ASP A 6 8.72 -2.15 25.61
CA ASP A 6 9.21 -3.16 26.57
C ASP A 6 9.02 -4.63 26.12
N GLN A 7 8.85 -4.85 24.82
CA GLN A 7 8.54 -6.13 24.22
C GLN A 7 9.63 -6.54 23.24
N HIS A 8 9.99 -7.82 23.28
CA HIS A 8 10.83 -8.44 22.28
C HIS A 8 9.97 -8.90 21.09
N PHE A 9 10.40 -8.54 19.88
CA PHE A 9 9.73 -8.93 18.64
C PHE A 9 10.63 -9.85 17.81
N THR A 10 10.00 -10.68 16.98
CA THR A 10 10.68 -11.50 15.97
C THR A 10 10.35 -10.96 14.57
N TRP A 11 11.22 -11.26 13.61
CA TRP A 11 11.11 -10.86 12.20
C TRP A 11 11.72 -11.94 11.29
N GLU A 12 11.51 -13.20 11.65
CA GLU A 12 12.10 -14.35 10.98
C GLU A 12 11.70 -14.41 9.50
N HIS A 13 10.45 -14.06 9.19
CA HIS A 13 9.96 -14.07 7.81
C HIS A 13 10.65 -13.04 6.94
N SER A 14 10.91 -11.83 7.46
CA SER A 14 11.64 -10.79 6.74
C SER A 14 13.09 -11.16 6.45
N ASN A 15 13.68 -12.04 7.27
CA ASN A 15 15.08 -12.48 7.15
C ASN A 15 15.30 -13.74 6.33
N LYS A 16 14.25 -14.43 5.88
CA LYS A 16 14.40 -15.56 4.95
C LYS A 16 15.10 -15.10 3.67
N GLU A 17 16.06 -15.87 3.16
CA GLU A 17 16.86 -15.48 1.98
C GLU A 17 15.98 -15.10 0.77
N LEU A 18 14.86 -15.80 0.57
CA LEU A 18 13.90 -15.51 -0.52
C LEU A 18 13.08 -14.24 -0.31
N ASN A 19 12.99 -13.73 0.93
CA ASN A 19 12.21 -12.55 1.29
C ASN A 19 13.06 -11.27 1.41
N LYS A 20 14.37 -11.39 1.64
CA LYS A 20 15.27 -10.23 1.71
C LYS A 20 15.15 -9.29 0.50
N PRO A 21 15.07 -9.77 -0.76
CA PRO A 21 14.91 -8.90 -1.93
C PRO A 21 13.55 -8.18 -1.97
N LYS A 22 12.55 -8.65 -1.21
CA LYS A 22 11.22 -8.02 -1.13
C LYS A 22 11.20 -6.82 -0.17
N ASN A 23 12.27 -6.56 0.57
CA ASN A 23 12.37 -5.43 1.49
C ASN A 23 13.09 -4.26 0.79
N ARG A 24 12.42 -3.12 0.62
CA ARG A 24 13.02 -1.92 0.00
C ARG A 24 14.24 -1.42 0.78
N TYR A 25 14.20 -1.56 2.10
CA TYR A 25 15.31 -1.25 2.99
C TYR A 25 15.58 -2.45 3.91
N ALA A 26 16.82 -2.93 3.91
CA ALA A 26 17.20 -4.11 4.71
C ALA A 26 17.03 -3.89 6.23
N ASN A 27 17.07 -2.64 6.68
CA ASN A 27 16.86 -2.23 8.07
C ASN A 27 15.40 -1.89 8.40
N VAL A 28 14.46 -2.02 7.45
CA VAL A 28 13.03 -1.80 7.67
C VAL A 28 12.28 -3.09 7.31
N ILE A 29 11.84 -3.80 8.34
CA ILE A 29 11.31 -5.16 8.24
C ILE A 29 9.95 -5.27 8.93
N ALA A 30 9.22 -6.34 8.63
CA ALA A 30 7.93 -6.61 9.22
C ALA A 30 8.04 -7.55 10.43
N TYR A 31 7.51 -7.13 11.57
CA TYR A 31 7.43 -8.00 12.75
C TYR A 31 6.44 -9.15 12.54
N ASP A 32 6.80 -10.35 12.96
CA ASP A 32 6.04 -11.57 12.65
C ASP A 32 4.63 -11.58 13.26
N HIS A 33 4.46 -11.04 14.47
CA HIS A 33 3.19 -11.08 15.20
C HIS A 33 2.09 -10.22 14.57
N SER A 34 2.46 -9.19 13.80
CA SER A 34 1.53 -8.24 13.20
C SER A 34 1.64 -8.16 11.68
N ARG A 35 2.51 -8.95 11.05
CA ARG A 35 2.68 -8.93 9.60
C ARG A 35 1.39 -9.30 8.89
N VAL A 36 1.21 -8.76 7.69
CA VAL A 36 0.18 -9.25 6.78
C VAL A 36 0.66 -10.57 6.17
N VAL A 37 -0.20 -11.57 6.16
CA VAL A 37 0.07 -12.90 5.60
C VAL A 37 -0.80 -13.07 4.35
N LEU A 38 -0.16 -13.22 3.19
CA LEU A 38 -0.87 -13.48 1.94
C LEU A 38 -1.34 -14.94 1.89
N LYS A 39 -2.56 -15.17 1.42
CA LYS A 39 -3.06 -16.53 1.20
C LYS A 39 -2.40 -17.06 -0.06
N SER A 40 -1.50 -18.02 0.09
CA SER A 40 -0.93 -18.75 -1.05
C SER A 40 -2.06 -19.41 -1.83
N GLY A 41 -2.43 -18.86 -2.99
CA GLY A 41 -3.27 -19.58 -3.96
C GLY A 41 -2.48 -20.74 -4.55
N ASP A 42 -3.08 -21.94 -4.52
CA ASP A 42 -2.75 -23.15 -5.27
C ASP A 42 -1.27 -23.31 -5.70
N GLY A 43 -0.43 -23.78 -4.77
CA GLY A 43 0.90 -24.32 -5.11
C GLY A 43 1.99 -23.29 -5.44
N ARG A 44 1.86 -22.03 -4.99
CA ARG A 44 2.95 -21.04 -5.14
C ARG A 44 4.26 -21.49 -4.46
N ALA A 45 5.36 -21.00 -5.04
CA ALA A 45 6.74 -21.16 -4.58
C ALA A 45 6.93 -20.84 -3.07
N PRO A 46 7.99 -21.38 -2.44
CA PRO A 46 8.34 -21.06 -1.06
C PRO A 46 8.34 -19.55 -0.80
N CYS A 47 7.86 -19.12 0.37
CA CYS A 47 7.80 -17.71 0.81
C CYS A 47 6.84 -16.81 -0.01
N SER A 48 5.80 -17.39 -0.60
CA SER A 48 4.73 -16.64 -1.28
C SER A 48 3.74 -15.92 -0.36
N ASP A 49 3.82 -16.16 0.95
CA ASP A 49 2.95 -15.58 1.98
C ASP A 49 3.46 -14.23 2.51
N TYR A 50 4.66 -13.81 2.09
CA TYR A 50 5.35 -12.65 2.64
C TYR A 50 5.18 -11.40 1.79
N VAL A 51 4.78 -10.33 2.47
CA VAL A 51 4.84 -8.93 2.04
C VAL A 51 5.35 -8.11 3.22
N ASN A 52 6.20 -7.11 2.97
CA ASN A 52 6.73 -6.24 4.02
C ASN A 52 5.66 -5.21 4.47
N ALA A 53 4.71 -5.69 5.27
CA ALA A 53 3.58 -4.92 5.75
C ALA A 53 3.11 -5.42 7.12
N ASN A 54 2.61 -4.52 7.96
CA ASN A 54 2.07 -4.82 9.29
C ASN A 54 0.69 -4.20 9.48
N PHE A 55 -0.19 -4.91 10.18
CA PHE A 55 -1.44 -4.35 10.68
C PHE A 55 -1.16 -3.37 11.82
N ILE A 56 -1.82 -2.21 11.77
CA ILE A 56 -1.74 -1.17 12.80
C ILE A 56 -3.14 -0.89 13.31
N ASP A 57 -3.28 -0.82 14.63
CA ASP A 57 -4.53 -0.50 15.29
C ASP A 57 -4.87 0.99 15.14
N GLY A 58 -6.15 1.27 14.97
CA GLY A 58 -6.71 2.61 15.04
C GLY A 58 -7.38 2.87 16.39
N TYR A 59 -7.94 4.06 16.55
CA TYR A 59 -8.70 4.38 17.76
C TYR A 59 -9.92 3.46 17.89
N ARG A 60 -9.87 2.55 18.87
CA ARG A 60 -10.91 1.53 19.15
C ARG A 60 -11.26 0.65 17.93
N LYS A 61 -10.33 0.49 16.98
CA LYS A 61 -10.49 -0.38 15.82
C LYS A 61 -9.21 -1.18 15.62
N PRO A 62 -9.15 -2.45 16.07
CA PRO A 62 -7.99 -3.28 15.82
C PRO A 62 -7.79 -3.48 14.31
N LYS A 63 -6.54 -3.55 13.86
CA LYS A 63 -6.16 -3.73 12.44
C LYS A 63 -6.87 -2.74 11.50
N ALA A 64 -7.00 -1.48 11.92
CA ALA A 64 -7.65 -0.45 11.12
C ALA A 64 -6.84 -0.05 9.88
N TYR A 65 -5.52 -0.21 9.96
CA TYR A 65 -4.59 0.17 8.91
C TYR A 65 -3.64 -0.98 8.61
N VAL A 66 -3.04 -0.93 7.43
CA VAL A 66 -1.85 -1.69 7.08
C VAL A 66 -0.76 -0.69 6.71
N ALA A 67 0.34 -0.69 7.45
CA ALA A 67 1.53 0.07 7.10
C ALA A 67 2.45 -0.81 6.24
N THR A 68 2.91 -0.29 5.11
CA THR A 68 3.78 -1.02 4.17
C THR A 68 4.79 -0.07 3.54
N GLN A 69 5.86 -0.62 2.97
CA GLN A 69 6.80 0.13 2.12
C GLN A 69 6.14 0.53 0.79
N GLY A 70 6.70 1.55 0.12
CA GLY A 70 6.50 1.75 -1.32
C GLY A 70 6.86 0.48 -2.11
N PRO A 71 5.93 -0.14 -2.87
CA PRO A 71 6.16 -1.42 -3.53
C PRO A 71 7.35 -1.39 -4.50
N LEU A 72 8.14 -2.47 -4.52
CA LEU A 72 9.20 -2.71 -5.50
C LEU A 72 8.63 -3.41 -6.74
N PRO A 73 9.27 -3.31 -7.92
CA PRO A 73 8.82 -3.97 -9.15
C PRO A 73 8.50 -5.47 -8.98
N GLU A 74 9.35 -6.19 -8.24
CA GLU A 74 9.21 -7.62 -7.97
C GLU A 74 8.07 -7.94 -7.01
N THR A 75 7.57 -6.94 -6.28
CA THR A 75 6.54 -7.07 -5.24
C THR A 75 5.19 -6.45 -5.63
N PHE A 76 5.04 -5.88 -6.83
CA PHE A 76 3.78 -5.30 -7.27
C PHE A 76 2.62 -6.31 -7.23
N GLY A 77 2.87 -7.55 -7.64
CA GLY A 77 1.88 -8.62 -7.57
C GLY A 77 1.47 -8.95 -6.13
N ASP A 78 2.42 -9.01 -5.21
CA ASP A 78 2.17 -9.29 -3.79
C ASP A 78 1.39 -8.11 -3.14
N PHE A 79 1.71 -6.87 -3.52
CA PHE A 79 1.00 -5.68 -3.06
C PHE A 79 -0.46 -5.63 -3.52
N TRP A 80 -0.73 -5.90 -4.80
CA TRP A 80 -2.12 -5.94 -5.30
C TRP A 80 -2.90 -7.13 -4.78
N LEU A 81 -2.23 -8.28 -4.57
CA LEU A 81 -2.84 -9.43 -3.91
C LEU A 81 -3.24 -9.08 -2.47
N MET A 82 -2.37 -8.37 -1.73
CA MET A 82 -2.69 -7.87 -0.38
C MET A 82 -3.93 -6.98 -0.39
N ILE A 83 -4.02 -6.02 -1.31
CA ILE A 83 -5.16 -5.12 -1.45
C ILE A 83 -6.46 -5.91 -1.68
N PHE A 84 -6.41 -6.89 -2.59
CA PHE A 84 -7.57 -7.72 -2.91
C PHE A 84 -7.97 -8.60 -1.71
N GLU A 85 -7.02 -9.31 -1.09
CA GLU A 85 -7.32 -10.24 0.00
C GLU A 85 -7.80 -9.56 1.29
N GLN A 86 -7.25 -8.38 1.58
CA GLN A 86 -7.65 -7.59 2.76
C GLN A 86 -8.92 -6.76 2.53
N ASN A 87 -9.53 -6.84 1.34
CA ASN A 87 -10.69 -6.03 0.96
C ASN A 87 -10.45 -4.53 1.23
N CYS A 88 -9.26 -4.05 0.86
CA CYS A 88 -8.84 -2.68 1.09
C CYS A 88 -9.62 -1.72 0.17
N PRO A 89 -10.33 -0.71 0.71
CA PRO A 89 -11.06 0.26 -0.11
C PRO A 89 -10.20 1.44 -0.55
N MET A 90 -9.10 1.69 0.16
CA MET A 90 -8.37 2.96 0.14
C MET A 90 -6.87 2.73 0.35
N ILE A 91 -6.07 3.15 -0.62
CA ILE A 91 -4.62 3.22 -0.55
C ILE A 91 -4.22 4.68 -0.31
N VAL A 92 -3.46 4.94 0.75
CA VAL A 92 -2.91 6.26 1.05
C VAL A 92 -1.41 6.22 0.75
N MET A 93 -1.00 6.99 -0.26
CA MET A 93 0.41 7.13 -0.65
C MET A 93 0.92 8.49 -0.16
N LEU A 94 1.92 8.48 0.72
CA LEU A 94 2.44 9.68 1.38
C LEU A 94 3.75 10.21 0.78
N THR A 95 4.10 9.75 -0.43
CA THR A 95 5.33 10.14 -1.14
C THR A 95 5.07 10.48 -2.60
N LYS A 96 5.99 11.23 -3.21
CA LYS A 96 6.17 11.27 -4.67
C LYS A 96 6.91 10.01 -5.13
N LEU A 97 6.85 9.70 -6.43
CA LEU A 97 7.64 8.61 -7.00
C LEU A 97 9.14 8.90 -6.88
N GLU A 98 9.51 10.15 -7.10
CA GLU A 98 10.89 10.64 -7.05
C GLU A 98 10.96 11.95 -6.26
N GLU A 99 11.99 12.06 -5.42
CA GLU A 99 12.33 13.27 -4.69
C GLU A 99 13.82 13.54 -4.89
N ARG A 100 14.16 14.70 -5.48
CA ARG A 100 15.54 15.11 -5.80
C ARG A 100 16.35 14.04 -6.54
N SER A 101 15.79 13.46 -7.60
CA SER A 101 16.47 12.42 -8.40
C SER A 101 16.69 11.10 -7.68
N ARG A 102 16.06 10.90 -6.51
CA ARG A 102 16.02 9.63 -5.81
C ARG A 102 14.63 9.04 -5.86
N VAL A 103 14.52 7.84 -6.42
CA VAL A 103 13.28 7.05 -6.41
C VAL A 103 12.92 6.70 -4.96
N LYS A 104 11.73 7.10 -4.54
CA LYS A 104 11.13 6.78 -3.23
C LYS A 104 10.15 5.62 -3.36
N CYS A 105 9.35 5.63 -4.41
CA CYS A 105 8.39 4.57 -4.72
C CYS A 105 8.36 4.34 -6.23
N ASP A 106 8.29 3.07 -6.64
CA ASP A 106 8.08 2.71 -8.03
C ASP A 106 6.58 2.78 -8.37
N GLN A 107 6.25 3.05 -9.62
CA GLN A 107 4.85 3.16 -10.04
C GLN A 107 4.22 1.77 -10.15
N TYR A 108 3.43 1.40 -9.15
CA TYR A 108 2.77 0.09 -9.08
C TYR A 108 1.37 0.06 -9.74
N TRP A 109 0.98 1.10 -10.48
CA TRP A 109 -0.31 1.20 -11.16
C TRP A 109 -0.16 1.49 -12.66
N PRO A 110 -1.21 1.26 -13.49
CA PRO A 110 -1.13 1.50 -14.93
C PRO A 110 -0.76 2.94 -15.27
N SER A 111 0.16 3.09 -16.22
CA SER A 111 0.62 4.41 -16.68
C SER A 111 -0.51 5.18 -17.35
N PRO A 112 -0.52 6.53 -17.31
CA PRO A 112 -1.42 7.34 -18.13
C PRO A 112 -1.31 7.04 -19.64
N LEU A 113 -0.17 6.49 -20.09
CA LEU A 113 0.05 6.05 -21.48
C LEU A 113 -0.63 4.72 -21.81
N THR A 114 -1.03 3.95 -20.78
CA THR A 114 -1.82 2.74 -20.96
C THR A 114 -3.20 3.13 -21.46
N PRO A 115 -3.72 2.55 -22.57
CA PRO A 115 -5.05 2.89 -23.08
C PRO A 115 -6.10 2.85 -21.97
N ALA A 116 -6.93 3.90 -21.88
CA ALA A 116 -7.91 4.04 -20.81
C ALA A 116 -8.74 2.75 -20.68
N ARG A 117 -8.87 2.24 -19.45
CA ARG A 117 -9.57 0.99 -19.10
C ARG A 117 -8.94 -0.31 -19.60
N SER A 118 -7.74 -0.30 -20.19
CA SER A 118 -7.02 -1.56 -20.43
C SER A 118 -6.41 -2.06 -19.10
N PRO A 119 -6.82 -3.24 -18.60
CA PRO A 119 -6.28 -3.76 -17.35
C PRO A 119 -4.84 -4.24 -17.55
N LEU A 120 -3.96 -3.93 -16.61
CA LEU A 120 -2.65 -4.55 -16.49
C LEU A 120 -2.69 -5.66 -15.44
N VAL A 121 -1.89 -6.71 -15.67
CA VAL A 121 -1.80 -7.86 -14.77
C VAL A 121 -0.60 -7.70 -13.84
N TYR A 122 -0.87 -7.70 -12.53
CA TYR A 122 0.12 -7.71 -11.47
C TYR A 122 0.01 -9.03 -10.71
N GLY A 123 0.87 -10.00 -11.03
CA GLY A 123 0.78 -11.36 -10.49
C GLY A 123 -0.55 -12.02 -10.86
N SER A 124 -1.45 -12.19 -9.88
CA SER A 124 -2.78 -12.78 -10.07
C SER A 124 -3.94 -11.78 -10.03
N VAL A 125 -3.63 -10.48 -10.02
CA VAL A 125 -4.64 -9.40 -9.94
C VAL A 125 -4.56 -8.55 -11.20
N GLN A 126 -5.71 -8.33 -11.83
CA GLN A 126 -5.86 -7.36 -12.91
C GLN A 126 -6.24 -6.01 -12.30
N VAL A 127 -5.64 -4.94 -12.81
CA VAL A 127 -5.85 -3.57 -12.32
C VAL A 127 -6.07 -2.65 -13.52
N ALA A 128 -7.22 -2.00 -13.56
CA ALA A 128 -7.56 -1.00 -14.56
C ALA A 128 -7.78 0.37 -13.90
N THR A 129 -7.18 1.42 -14.47
CA THR A 129 -7.44 2.79 -14.05
C THR A 129 -8.76 3.27 -14.66
N LYS A 130 -9.72 3.62 -13.81
CA LYS A 130 -11.02 4.19 -14.21
C LYS A 130 -10.99 5.70 -14.31
N GLU A 131 -10.40 6.36 -13.32
CA GLU A 131 -10.41 7.82 -13.20
C GLU A 131 -9.14 8.32 -12.49
N ILE A 132 -8.66 9.48 -12.91
CA ILE A 132 -7.58 10.23 -12.26
C ILE A 132 -8.06 11.67 -12.07
N LEU A 133 -8.03 12.15 -10.83
CA LEU A 133 -8.36 13.53 -10.46
C LEU A 133 -7.17 14.16 -9.76
N GLU A 134 -6.62 15.22 -10.35
CA GLU A 134 -5.47 15.95 -9.83
C GLU A 134 -5.93 17.21 -9.10
N PHE A 135 -5.48 17.37 -7.86
CA PHE A 135 -5.72 18.53 -7.02
C PHE A 135 -4.39 19.18 -6.63
N ALA A 136 -4.45 20.37 -6.06
CA ALA A 136 -3.26 21.15 -5.69
C ALA A 136 -2.28 20.40 -4.77
N HIS A 137 -2.77 19.58 -3.84
CA HIS A 137 -1.95 18.93 -2.81
C HIS A 137 -2.01 17.40 -2.82
N TYR A 138 -2.83 16.82 -3.71
CA TYR A 138 -2.98 15.37 -3.81
C TYR A 138 -3.56 14.95 -5.16
N THR A 139 -3.37 13.68 -5.50
CA THR A 139 -4.01 13.03 -6.65
C THR A 139 -4.90 11.90 -6.15
N LEU A 140 -6.13 11.81 -6.69
CA LEU A 140 -7.04 10.69 -6.47
C LEU A 140 -7.06 9.83 -7.73
N ARG A 141 -6.81 8.53 -7.58
CA ARG A 141 -6.96 7.53 -8.64
C ARG A 141 -8.03 6.52 -8.23
N ILE A 142 -8.91 6.16 -9.15
CA ILE A 142 -9.91 5.12 -8.96
C ILE A 142 -9.52 3.93 -9.83
N PHE A 143 -9.36 2.78 -9.19
CA PHE A 143 -9.01 1.53 -9.83
C PHE A 143 -10.17 0.56 -9.76
N GLU A 144 -10.32 -0.24 -10.81
CA GLU A 144 -11.07 -1.49 -10.76
C GLU A 144 -10.08 -2.65 -10.75
N ILE A 145 -10.28 -3.56 -9.79
CA ILE A 145 -9.44 -4.74 -9.62
C ILE A 145 -10.27 -6.01 -9.69
N SER A 146 -9.67 -7.08 -10.22
CA SER A 146 -10.24 -8.42 -10.21
C SER A 146 -9.14 -9.46 -10.08
N LYS A 147 -9.44 -10.61 -9.48
CA LYS A 147 -8.52 -11.74 -9.45
C LYS A 147 -8.68 -12.56 -10.74
N ILE A 148 -7.57 -13.00 -11.33
CA ILE A 148 -7.63 -13.88 -12.52
C ILE A 148 -8.45 -15.13 -12.18
N GLY A 149 -9.43 -15.44 -13.04
CA GLY A 149 -10.35 -16.56 -12.84
C GLY A 149 -11.53 -16.26 -11.91
N SER A 150 -11.60 -15.08 -11.31
CA SER A 150 -12.77 -14.61 -10.56
C SER A 150 -13.63 -13.67 -11.41
N GLN A 151 -14.94 -13.74 -11.24
CA GLN A 151 -15.87 -12.73 -11.77
C GLN A 151 -16.05 -11.54 -10.82
N GLU A 152 -15.50 -11.63 -9.60
CA GLU A 152 -15.58 -10.58 -8.61
C GLU A 152 -14.68 -9.40 -9.00
N THR A 153 -15.30 -8.24 -9.20
CA THR A 153 -14.61 -6.96 -9.37
C THR A 153 -14.77 -6.11 -8.12
N ARG A 154 -13.75 -5.32 -7.81
CA ARG A 154 -13.76 -4.39 -6.68
C ARG A 154 -13.23 -3.04 -7.11
N GLU A 155 -13.77 -1.98 -6.53
CA GLU A 155 -13.23 -0.64 -6.68
C GLU A 155 -12.27 -0.33 -5.54
N VAL A 156 -11.10 0.21 -5.89
CA VAL A 156 -10.10 0.67 -4.92
C VAL A 156 -9.70 2.09 -5.26
N LYS A 157 -9.72 2.98 -4.27
CA LYS A 157 -9.26 4.36 -4.42
C LYS A 157 -7.82 4.47 -3.93
N GLN A 158 -6.98 5.22 -4.64
CA GLN A 158 -5.67 5.64 -4.15
C GLN A 158 -5.64 7.15 -4.02
N MET A 159 -5.27 7.63 -2.84
CA MET A 159 -5.04 9.03 -2.54
C MET A 159 -3.55 9.25 -2.29
N GLN A 160 -2.91 9.95 -3.23
CA GLN A 160 -1.49 10.30 -3.14
C GLN A 160 -1.34 11.74 -2.65
N PHE A 161 -0.74 11.95 -1.49
CA PHE A 161 -0.38 13.29 -1.01
C PHE A 161 0.91 13.75 -1.71
N THR A 162 0.86 14.89 -2.40
CA THR A 162 1.96 15.39 -3.25
C THR A 162 2.64 16.64 -2.69
N ALA A 163 2.14 17.19 -1.59
CA ALA A 163 2.64 18.41 -0.97
C ALA A 163 3.58 18.18 0.22
N TRP A 164 4.03 16.95 0.47
CA TRP A 164 5.07 16.70 1.47
C TRP A 164 6.42 17.25 0.98
N PRO A 165 7.16 18.00 1.81
CA PRO A 165 8.46 18.55 1.41
C PRO A 165 9.56 17.49 1.41
N ASP A 166 10.54 17.60 0.53
CA ASP A 166 11.67 16.65 0.45
C ASP A 166 12.49 16.58 1.76
N HIS A 167 12.51 17.65 2.56
CA HIS A 167 13.22 17.74 3.84
C HIS A 167 12.26 18.18 4.94
N GLY A 168 12.33 17.49 6.08
CA GLY A 168 11.55 17.82 7.26
C GLY A 168 10.07 17.45 7.13
N VAL A 169 9.22 18.33 7.62
CA VAL A 169 7.77 18.17 7.69
C VAL A 169 7.09 19.40 7.08
N PRO A 170 5.83 19.32 6.64
CA PRO A 170 5.11 20.48 6.15
C PRO A 170 5.11 21.64 7.16
N ASP A 171 5.36 22.87 6.69
CA ASP A 171 5.34 24.08 7.53
C ASP A 171 3.99 24.31 8.21
N TYR A 172 2.91 23.92 7.53
CA TYR A 172 1.55 24.04 8.00
C TYR A 172 0.81 22.72 7.86
N PRO A 173 0.02 22.30 8.88
CA PRO A 173 -0.71 21.04 8.83
C PRO A 173 -1.95 21.10 7.91
N THR A 174 -2.39 22.30 7.51
CA THR A 174 -3.67 22.50 6.81
C THR A 174 -3.85 21.64 5.55
N PRO A 175 -2.88 21.55 4.61
CA PRO A 175 -3.02 20.70 3.43
C PRO A 175 -3.20 19.23 3.78
N PHE A 176 -2.43 18.75 4.77
CA PHE A 176 -2.48 17.37 5.24
C PHE A 176 -3.78 17.06 5.99
N LEU A 177 -4.28 17.98 6.81
CA LEU A 177 -5.56 17.83 7.50
C LEU A 177 -6.74 17.78 6.52
N MET A 178 -6.72 18.60 5.46
CA MET A 178 -7.72 18.54 4.39
C MET A 178 -7.66 17.21 3.65
N PHE A 179 -6.46 16.73 3.35
CA PHE A 179 -6.24 15.42 2.76
C PHE A 179 -6.82 14.29 3.64
N LEU A 180 -6.50 14.26 4.94
CA LEU A 180 -7.03 13.26 5.87
C LEU A 180 -8.56 13.29 5.99
N ARG A 181 -9.17 14.49 6.01
CA ARG A 181 -10.64 14.63 5.99
C ARG A 181 -11.24 14.00 4.73
N ARG A 182 -10.60 14.20 3.58
CA ARG A 182 -11.05 13.62 2.30
C ARG A 182 -10.88 12.09 2.28
N VAL A 183 -9.75 11.57 2.76
CA VAL A 183 -9.52 10.12 2.92
C VAL A 183 -10.64 9.49 3.76
N LYS A 184 -10.94 10.07 4.93
CA LYS A 184 -12.02 9.59 5.81
C LYS A 184 -13.39 9.65 5.13
N ALA A 185 -13.72 10.74 4.46
CA ALA A 185 -15.02 10.91 3.81
C ALA A 185 -15.23 9.93 2.64
N LEU A 186 -14.17 9.50 1.97
CA LEU A 186 -14.23 8.57 0.82
C LEU A 186 -14.05 7.11 1.21
N THR A 187 -13.66 6.81 2.46
CA THR A 187 -13.47 5.44 2.94
C THR A 187 -14.79 4.88 3.46
N PRO A 188 -15.30 3.75 2.92
CA PRO A 188 -16.50 3.11 3.44
C PRO A 188 -16.32 2.63 4.88
N VAL A 189 -17.39 2.70 5.69
CA VAL A 189 -17.35 2.37 7.12
C VAL A 189 -17.09 0.87 7.36
N ASP A 190 -17.67 0.01 6.52
CA ASP A 190 -17.66 -1.46 6.66
C ASP A 190 -16.62 -2.16 5.77
N ALA A 191 -15.58 -1.44 5.35
CA ALA A 191 -14.52 -1.98 4.51
C ALA A 191 -13.30 -2.47 5.31
N GLY A 192 -12.40 -3.17 4.61
CA GLY A 192 -11.11 -3.63 5.16
C GLY A 192 -10.17 -2.49 5.58
N PRO A 193 -8.96 -2.82 6.06
CA PRO A 193 -7.99 -1.82 6.50
C PRO A 193 -7.60 -0.85 5.39
N ILE A 194 -7.32 0.40 5.77
CA ILE A 194 -6.69 1.37 4.86
C ILE A 194 -5.21 1.00 4.74
N ILE A 195 -4.72 0.82 3.52
CA ILE A 195 -3.29 0.57 3.27
C ILE A 195 -2.58 1.92 3.15
N VAL A 196 -1.55 2.15 3.96
CA VAL A 196 -0.77 3.38 4.01
C VAL A 196 0.69 3.07 3.71
N HIS A 197 1.31 3.83 2.80
CA HIS A 197 2.72 3.67 2.45
C HIS A 197 3.41 4.98 2.08
N CYS A 198 4.74 4.96 2.07
CA CYS A 198 5.63 6.03 1.64
C CYS A 198 6.93 5.46 1.05
#